data_AF-A0A2E7UWP8-F1
#
_entry.id   AF-A0A2E7UWP8-F1
#
_cell.length_a   1.000
_cell.length_b   1.000
_cell.length_c   1.000
_cell.angle_alpha   90.00
_cell.angle_beta   90.00
_cell.angle_gamma   90.00
#
_symmetry.space_group_name_H-M   'P 1'
#
loop_
_entity.id
_entity.type
_entity.pdbx_description
1 polymer ?
#
loop_
_entity_poly.entity_id
_entity_poly.type
_entity_poly.pdbx_seq_one_letter_code
_entity_poly.pdbx_strand_id
1 'polypeptide(L)'
;MVSFLIFIVATTASAKEPSGDPTASTSSADAQAEDANPLCPSTVAALTESVEMTFAAWEKTDKAAYLAGRDRIFTQLDCISELLTPMLAADVHAVMALDAYMTRRPDDMAAALRAYAAIRPDLPLAERLKMPPPLAVAAADAVARVAQPEEPLPESVSFWVDGTPATAWAPTRPSILQATAADASNRIWTERVPLGGPLPQHPAWTSKEALLAKTKAKRRNTIWWTSTGAGALASGGLWWAALSARAEFNGYADTVAANGPLADNRRTEVEATAQQANRLGIAAQILSGTTLGLGVIAFTRSF
;
A
#
# COMPACT_ATOMS: atom_id res chain seq x y z
N MET A 1 5.40 47.54 34.12
CA MET A 1 6.72 46.92 34.26
C MET A 1 6.60 45.81 35.29
N VAL A 2 6.45 44.56 34.85
CA VAL A 2 6.28 43.41 35.74
C VAL A 2 7.47 42.49 35.50
N SER A 3 8.40 42.47 36.46
CA SER A 3 9.54 41.55 36.47
C SER A 3 9.06 40.15 36.82
N PHE A 4 9.30 39.19 35.93
CA PHE A 4 9.19 37.77 36.26
C PHE A 4 10.60 37.21 36.51
N LEU A 5 10.88 36.89 37.77
CA LEU A 5 12.02 36.08 38.20
C LEU A 5 11.76 34.62 37.81
N ILE A 6 12.71 34.02 37.08
CA ILE A 6 12.74 32.57 36.83
C ILE A 6 13.61 31.93 37.91
N PHE A 7 12.99 31.13 38.78
CA PHE A 7 13.69 30.25 39.72
C PHE A 7 14.11 28.98 38.99
N ILE A 8 15.43 28.77 38.84
CA ILE A 8 16.01 27.50 38.44
C ILE A 8 16.15 26.64 39.70
N VAL A 9 15.36 25.59 39.81
CA VAL A 9 15.52 24.56 40.85
C VAL A 9 16.35 23.43 40.26
N ALA A 10 17.61 23.34 40.67
CA ALA A 10 18.46 22.18 40.46
C ALA A 10 18.19 21.16 41.57
N THR A 11 17.73 19.96 41.22
CA THR A 11 17.65 18.81 42.13
C THR A 11 18.74 17.80 41.78
N THR A 12 19.80 17.80 42.57
CA THR A 12 20.76 16.69 42.68
C THR A 12 20.36 15.81 43.86
N ALA A 13 20.04 14.54 43.62
CA ALA A 13 20.04 13.48 44.63
C ALA A 13 20.36 12.16 43.90
N SER A 14 21.59 11.66 44.05
CA SER A 14 22.09 10.81 45.13
C SER A 14 21.77 9.33 44.88
N ALA A 15 22.84 8.59 44.65
CA ALA A 15 22.88 7.17 44.30
C ALA A 15 22.39 6.28 45.45
N LYS A 16 21.71 5.19 45.09
CA LYS A 16 21.66 3.97 45.89
C LYS A 16 21.64 2.79 44.92
N GLU A 17 22.74 2.05 44.89
CA GLU A 17 22.87 0.76 44.22
C GLU A 17 22.04 -0.31 44.95
N PRO A 18 21.33 -1.16 44.20
CA PRO A 18 21.15 -2.54 44.57
C PRO A 18 21.90 -3.42 43.57
N SER A 19 22.94 -4.07 44.08
CA SER A 19 23.51 -5.30 43.55
C SER A 19 22.40 -6.35 43.42
N GLY A 20 22.00 -6.64 42.18
CA GLY A 20 21.04 -7.69 41.84
C GLY A 20 21.42 -8.32 40.50
N ASP A 21 21.61 -9.63 40.53
CA ASP A 21 22.13 -10.50 39.49
C ASP A 21 21.73 -10.17 38.04
N PRO A 22 22.68 -10.15 37.09
CA PRO A 22 22.38 -10.05 35.67
C PRO A 22 22.07 -11.44 35.10
N THR A 23 20.93 -12.02 35.47
CA THR A 23 20.27 -13.00 34.59
C THR A 23 19.38 -12.23 33.63
N ALA A 24 20.03 -11.59 32.66
CA ALA A 24 19.39 -11.05 31.49
C ALA A 24 18.81 -12.23 30.68
N SER A 25 17.57 -12.60 30.99
CA SER A 25 16.70 -13.23 30.01
C SER A 25 16.39 -12.18 28.94
N THR A 26 17.33 -11.98 28.03
CA THR A 26 17.03 -11.56 26.66
C THR A 26 16.10 -12.62 26.08
N SER A 27 14.81 -12.46 26.36
CA SER A 27 13.74 -12.91 25.48
C SER A 27 13.88 -12.04 24.23
N SER A 28 14.82 -12.40 23.38
CA SER A 28 14.73 -12.14 21.96
C SER A 28 13.37 -12.69 21.56
N ALA A 29 12.42 -11.77 21.38
CA ALA A 29 11.39 -11.94 20.39
C ALA A 29 12.13 -12.27 19.09
N ASP A 30 12.36 -13.55 18.87
CA ASP A 30 12.62 -14.16 17.57
C ASP A 30 11.34 -13.93 16.77
N ALA A 31 11.13 -12.67 16.40
CA ALA A 31 10.22 -12.25 15.37
C ALA A 31 10.73 -12.88 14.08
N GLN A 32 10.22 -14.08 13.83
CA GLN A 32 9.83 -14.58 12.52
C GLN A 32 10.62 -13.93 11.38
N ALA A 33 11.89 -14.30 11.26
CA ALA A 33 12.52 -14.36 9.96
C ALA A 33 11.97 -15.62 9.26
N GLU A 34 10.67 -15.58 8.95
CA GLU A 34 10.11 -16.47 7.94
C GLU A 34 10.64 -15.93 6.61
N ASP A 35 11.77 -16.50 6.18
CA ASP A 35 12.34 -16.36 4.85
C ASP A 35 11.30 -16.87 3.82
N ALA A 36 10.27 -16.06 3.58
CA ALA A 36 9.19 -16.34 2.64
C ALA A 36 9.68 -16.06 1.23
N ASN A 37 10.40 -17.07 0.75
CA ASN A 37 10.46 -17.55 -0.62
C ASN A 37 11.57 -18.59 -0.60
N PRO A 38 11.46 -19.79 -1.18
CA PRO A 38 12.53 -20.02 -2.11
C PRO A 38 12.34 -18.98 -3.22
N LEU A 39 11.12 -18.89 -3.80
CA LEU A 39 10.55 -17.91 -4.74
C LEU A 39 9.01 -18.08 -4.92
N CYS A 40 8.22 -17.98 -3.83
CA CYS A 40 6.83 -17.45 -3.77
C CYS A 40 5.61 -18.37 -3.61
N PRO A 41 5.53 -19.17 -2.53
CA PRO A 41 4.25 -19.58 -1.94
C PRO A 41 3.77 -18.54 -0.89
N SER A 42 2.58 -17.97 -1.08
CA SER A 42 1.83 -17.25 -0.04
C SER A 42 0.62 -18.08 0.39
N THR A 43 0.22 -17.93 1.65
CA THR A 43 -0.99 -18.58 2.18
C THR A 43 -2.17 -17.62 2.23
N VAL A 44 -3.40 -18.15 2.34
CA VAL A 44 -4.60 -17.34 2.62
C VAL A 44 -4.43 -16.59 3.95
N ALA A 45 -3.88 -17.25 4.97
CA ALA A 45 -3.67 -16.63 6.29
C ALA A 45 -2.74 -15.41 6.22
N ALA A 46 -1.60 -15.52 5.52
CA ALA A 46 -0.64 -14.41 5.37
C ALA A 46 -1.21 -13.25 4.54
N LEU A 47 -2.07 -13.55 3.55
CA LEU A 47 -2.78 -12.54 2.78
C LEU A 47 -3.84 -11.82 3.62
N THR A 48 -4.62 -12.55 4.41
CA THR A 48 -5.59 -11.98 5.36
C THR A 48 -4.91 -11.04 6.35
N GLU A 49 -3.80 -11.46 6.97
CA GLU A 49 -3.04 -10.61 7.88
C GLU A 49 -2.57 -9.31 7.19
N SER A 50 -2.06 -9.42 5.96
CA SER A 50 -1.59 -8.25 5.20
C SER A 50 -2.72 -7.29 4.85
N VAL A 51 -3.91 -7.82 4.53
CA VAL A 51 -5.14 -7.04 4.33
C VAL A 51 -5.53 -6.29 5.60
N GLU A 52 -5.58 -6.98 6.74
CA GLU A 52 -5.93 -6.37 8.04
C GLU A 52 -4.95 -5.27 8.43
N MET A 53 -3.64 -5.52 8.31
CA MET A 53 -2.61 -4.51 8.55
C MET A 53 -2.74 -3.30 7.63
N THR A 54 -3.06 -3.52 6.35
CA THR A 54 -3.23 -2.44 5.36
C THR A 54 -4.43 -1.57 5.70
N PHE A 55 -5.56 -2.16 6.10
CA PHE A 55 -6.69 -1.38 6.57
C PHE A 55 -6.41 -0.65 7.89
N ALA A 56 -5.73 -1.28 8.84
CA ALA A 56 -5.34 -0.61 10.07
C ALA A 56 -4.43 0.61 9.81
N ALA A 57 -3.53 0.53 8.82
CA ALA A 57 -2.72 1.67 8.40
C ALA A 57 -3.55 2.77 7.74
N TRP A 58 -4.51 2.41 6.87
CA TRP A 58 -5.47 3.35 6.28
C TRP A 58 -6.26 4.11 7.35
N GLU A 59 -6.80 3.41 8.35
CA GLU A 59 -7.58 4.03 9.43
C GLU A 59 -6.77 5.01 10.27
N LYS A 60 -5.48 4.76 10.44
CA LYS A 60 -4.53 5.63 11.16
C LYS A 60 -3.96 6.75 10.28
N THR A 61 -4.46 6.88 9.04
CA THR A 61 -3.92 7.79 8.02
C THR A 61 -2.40 7.65 7.79
N ASP A 62 -1.84 6.47 8.08
CA ASP A 62 -0.44 6.13 7.82
C ASP A 62 -0.27 5.71 6.36
N LYS A 63 -0.09 6.71 5.51
CA LYS A 63 0.08 6.53 4.06
C LYS A 63 1.27 5.63 3.72
N ALA A 64 2.37 5.70 4.47
CA ALA A 64 3.55 4.91 4.17
C ALA A 64 3.32 3.43 4.46
N ALA A 65 2.75 3.11 5.63
CA ALA A 65 2.40 1.74 5.98
C ALA A 65 1.30 1.17 5.07
N TYR A 66 0.31 1.99 4.67
CA TYR A 66 -0.73 1.58 3.73
C TYR A 66 -0.13 1.17 2.37
N LEU A 67 0.75 2.00 1.80
CA LEU A 67 1.37 1.70 0.51
C LEU A 67 2.23 0.43 0.56
N ALA A 68 2.99 0.24 1.64
CA ALA A 68 3.77 -0.98 1.86
C ALA A 68 2.88 -2.22 2.00
N GLY A 69 1.77 -2.11 2.73
CA GLY A 69 0.78 -3.18 2.89
C GLY A 69 0.09 -3.55 1.57
N ARG A 70 -0.37 -2.55 0.80
CA ARG A 70 -0.92 -2.72 -0.56
C ARG A 70 0.03 -3.51 -1.47
N ASP A 71 1.31 -3.11 -1.51
CA ASP A 71 2.31 -3.77 -2.35
C ASP A 71 2.57 -5.21 -1.91
N ARG A 72 2.53 -5.47 -0.59
CA ARG A 72 2.62 -6.81 -0.03
C ARG A 72 1.44 -7.69 -0.45
N ILE A 73 0.21 -7.20 -0.33
CA ILE A 73 -1.02 -7.88 -0.75
C ILE A 73 -0.95 -8.28 -2.23
N PHE A 74 -0.59 -7.33 -3.11
CA PHE A 74 -0.50 -7.60 -4.54
C PHE A 74 0.62 -8.58 -4.90
N THR A 75 1.71 -8.56 -4.15
CA THR A 75 2.78 -9.56 -4.30
C THR A 75 2.32 -10.94 -3.83
N GLN A 76 1.63 -11.03 -2.69
CA GLN A 76 1.11 -12.28 -2.15
C GLN A 76 0.04 -12.91 -3.04
N LEU A 77 -0.85 -12.10 -3.63
CA LEU A 77 -1.87 -12.57 -4.58
C LEU A 77 -1.25 -13.22 -5.83
N ASP A 78 -0.18 -12.64 -6.37
CA ASP A 78 0.56 -13.25 -7.48
C ASP A 78 1.21 -14.60 -7.08
N CYS A 79 1.30 -14.90 -5.78
CA CYS A 79 2.01 -16.03 -5.19
C CYS A 79 1.10 -17.02 -4.41
N ILE A 80 -0.22 -16.78 -4.36
CA ILE A 80 -1.12 -17.58 -3.54
C ILE A 80 -1.43 -18.91 -4.21
N SER A 81 -1.23 -20.01 -3.48
CA SER A 81 -1.48 -21.38 -3.95
C SER A 81 -2.74 -22.00 -3.35
N GLU A 82 -3.53 -21.19 -2.64
CA GLU A 82 -4.78 -21.58 -1.98
C GLU A 82 -5.96 -20.85 -2.61
N LEU A 83 -7.14 -21.46 -2.58
CA LEU A 83 -8.37 -20.81 -3.05
C LEU A 83 -8.70 -19.64 -2.13
N LEU A 84 -8.95 -18.48 -2.72
CA LEU A 84 -9.46 -17.32 -2.02
C LEU A 84 -10.89 -17.59 -1.59
N THR A 85 -11.23 -17.10 -0.40
CA THR A 85 -12.63 -16.97 -0.02
C THR A 85 -13.23 -15.74 -0.70
N PRO A 86 -14.54 -15.71 -0.97
CA PRO A 86 -15.20 -14.50 -1.48
C PRO A 86 -14.95 -13.28 -0.60
N MET A 87 -14.95 -13.47 0.73
CA MET A 87 -14.68 -12.39 1.68
C MET A 87 -13.29 -11.78 1.50
N LEU A 88 -12.25 -12.61 1.34
CA LEU A 88 -10.90 -12.11 1.14
C LEU A 88 -10.71 -11.46 -0.24
N ALA A 89 -11.35 -12.01 -1.28
CA ALA A 89 -11.36 -11.39 -2.61
C ALA A 89 -12.01 -10.00 -2.59
N ALA A 90 -13.14 -9.85 -1.88
CA ALA A 90 -13.78 -8.56 -1.68
C ALA A 90 -12.83 -7.57 -0.98
N ASP A 91 -12.21 -7.96 0.13
CA ASP A 91 -11.26 -7.09 0.84
C ASP A 91 -10.08 -6.66 -0.05
N VAL A 92 -9.58 -7.51 -0.93
CA VAL A 92 -8.56 -7.13 -1.93
C VAL A 92 -9.09 -6.07 -2.90
N HIS A 93 -10.32 -6.21 -3.41
CA HIS A 93 -10.94 -5.19 -4.27
C HIS A 93 -11.14 -3.87 -3.54
N ALA A 94 -11.44 -3.91 -2.24
CA ALA A 94 -11.51 -2.72 -1.40
C ALA A 94 -10.15 -2.01 -1.30
N VAL A 95 -9.04 -2.76 -1.17
CA VAL A 95 -7.68 -2.20 -1.25
C VAL A 95 -7.39 -1.61 -2.64
N MET A 96 -7.83 -2.26 -3.73
CA MET A 96 -7.71 -1.71 -5.09
C MET A 96 -8.48 -0.40 -5.26
N ALA A 97 -9.69 -0.30 -4.70
CA ALA A 97 -10.49 0.92 -4.72
C ALA A 97 -9.80 2.08 -3.97
N LEU A 98 -9.25 1.80 -2.78
CA LEU A 98 -8.49 2.79 -2.00
C LEU A 98 -7.22 3.25 -2.73
N ASP A 99 -6.50 2.34 -3.40
CA ASP A 99 -5.36 2.69 -4.24
C ASP A 99 -5.75 3.62 -5.40
N ALA A 100 -6.82 3.28 -6.12
CA ALA A 100 -7.34 4.08 -7.21
C ALA A 100 -7.82 5.47 -6.74
N TYR A 101 -8.44 5.55 -5.56
CA TYR A 101 -8.79 6.82 -4.92
C TYR A 101 -7.55 7.69 -4.64
N MET A 102 -6.54 7.12 -3.97
CA MET A 102 -5.29 7.83 -3.65
C MET A 102 -4.53 8.31 -4.89
N THR A 103 -4.60 7.55 -5.98
CA THR A 103 -3.92 7.84 -7.25
C THR A 103 -4.78 8.66 -8.23
N ARG A 104 -5.98 9.12 -7.81
CA ARG A 104 -6.92 9.92 -8.61
C ARG A 104 -7.35 9.23 -9.91
N ARG A 105 -7.63 7.94 -9.86
CA ARG A 105 -8.15 7.13 -10.98
C ARG A 105 -9.62 6.76 -10.73
N PRO A 106 -10.58 7.66 -11.03
CA PRO A 106 -11.97 7.48 -10.64
C PRO A 106 -12.64 6.27 -11.30
N ASP A 107 -12.29 5.96 -12.55
CA ASP A 107 -12.87 4.81 -13.27
C ASP A 107 -12.41 3.48 -12.66
N ASP A 108 -11.13 3.36 -12.34
CA ASP A 108 -10.56 2.19 -11.65
C ASP A 108 -11.15 2.02 -10.25
N MET A 109 -11.32 3.14 -9.54
CA MET A 109 -11.97 3.17 -8.23
C MET A 109 -13.39 2.65 -8.33
N ALA A 110 -14.21 3.22 -9.22
CA ALA A 110 -15.60 2.79 -9.41
C ALA A 110 -15.70 1.31 -9.82
N ALA A 111 -14.80 0.83 -10.68
CA ALA A 111 -14.77 -0.57 -11.10
C ALA A 111 -14.42 -1.51 -9.93
N ALA A 112 -13.40 -1.19 -9.13
CA ALA A 112 -13.04 -1.98 -7.95
C ALA A 112 -14.16 -1.98 -6.88
N LEU A 113 -14.85 -0.85 -6.69
CA LEU A 113 -16.02 -0.75 -5.81
C LEU A 113 -17.17 -1.65 -6.30
N ARG A 114 -17.41 -1.72 -7.63
CA ARG A 114 -18.40 -2.64 -8.22
C ARG A 114 -18.00 -4.10 -8.00
N ALA A 115 -16.72 -4.44 -8.13
CA ALA A 115 -16.22 -5.78 -7.84
C ALA A 115 -16.47 -6.16 -6.37
N TYR A 116 -16.14 -5.28 -5.43
CA TYR A 116 -16.48 -5.48 -4.01
C TYR A 116 -17.99 -5.70 -3.81
N ALA A 117 -18.83 -4.80 -4.33
CA ALA A 117 -20.28 -4.84 -4.13
C ALA A 117 -20.93 -6.10 -4.74
N ALA A 118 -20.37 -6.63 -5.82
CA ALA A 118 -20.83 -7.87 -6.42
C ALA A 118 -20.59 -9.10 -5.54
N ILE A 119 -19.50 -9.10 -4.76
CA ILE A 119 -19.12 -10.21 -3.89
C ILE A 119 -19.81 -10.08 -2.52
N ARG A 120 -19.94 -8.84 -2.01
CA ARG A 120 -20.48 -8.51 -0.68
C ARG A 120 -21.61 -7.47 -0.78
N PRO A 121 -22.76 -7.82 -1.36
CA PRO A 121 -23.91 -6.90 -1.43
C PRO A 121 -24.52 -6.60 -0.05
N ASP A 122 -24.26 -7.47 0.93
CA ASP A 122 -24.78 -7.43 2.29
C ASP A 122 -23.97 -6.53 3.25
N LEU A 123 -22.71 -6.23 2.91
CA LEU A 123 -21.79 -5.51 3.80
C LEU A 123 -21.51 -4.10 3.25
N PRO A 124 -22.00 -3.04 3.90
CA PRO A 124 -21.75 -1.67 3.46
C PRO A 124 -20.26 -1.36 3.49
N LEU A 125 -19.69 -1.10 2.32
CA LEU A 125 -18.27 -0.83 2.18
C LEU A 125 -17.80 0.42 2.95
N ALA A 126 -18.72 1.38 3.16
CA ALA A 126 -18.48 2.56 3.97
C ALA A 126 -18.11 2.22 5.43
N GLU A 127 -18.74 1.19 6.01
CA GLU A 127 -18.45 0.72 7.36
C GLU A 127 -17.08 0.06 7.43
N ARG A 128 -16.74 -0.75 6.41
CA ARG A 128 -15.48 -1.48 6.33
C ARG A 128 -14.27 -0.57 6.17
N LEU A 129 -14.38 0.49 5.37
CA LEU A 129 -13.25 1.34 4.96
C LEU A 129 -13.18 2.71 5.64
N LYS A 130 -14.13 3.04 6.55
CA LYS A 130 -14.27 4.38 7.16
C LYS A 130 -14.12 5.48 6.10
N MET A 131 -14.87 5.34 5.01
CA MET A 131 -14.62 6.07 3.76
C MET A 131 -14.74 7.59 3.92
N PRO A 132 -13.84 8.39 3.29
CA PRO A 132 -14.09 9.80 3.12
C PRO A 132 -15.31 10.03 2.22
N PRO A 133 -16.01 11.19 2.34
CA PRO A 133 -17.29 11.40 1.64
C PRO A 133 -17.27 11.14 0.12
N PRO A 134 -16.23 11.53 -0.66
CA PRO A 134 -16.21 11.23 -2.09
C PRO A 134 -16.21 9.74 -2.41
N LEU A 135 -15.51 8.95 -1.58
CA LEU A 135 -15.42 7.50 -1.75
C LEU A 135 -16.73 6.81 -1.33
N ALA A 136 -17.40 7.31 -0.30
CA ALA A 136 -18.72 6.83 0.11
C ALA A 136 -19.78 7.03 -0.98
N VAL A 137 -19.79 8.20 -1.65
CA VAL A 137 -20.69 8.47 -2.79
C VAL A 137 -20.42 7.52 -3.95
N ALA A 138 -19.14 7.31 -4.29
CA ALA A 138 -18.77 6.38 -5.34
C ALA A 138 -19.16 4.93 -5.01
N ALA A 139 -19.04 4.51 -3.74
CA ALA A 139 -19.45 3.19 -3.30
C ALA A 139 -20.97 2.99 -3.44
N ALA A 140 -21.77 4.00 -3.13
CA ALA A 140 -23.22 3.95 -3.30
C ALA A 140 -23.62 3.80 -4.79
N ASP A 141 -22.99 4.54 -5.71
CA ASP A 141 -23.25 4.38 -7.16
C ASP A 141 -22.78 3.01 -7.67
N ALA A 142 -21.66 2.48 -7.15
CA ALA A 142 -21.17 1.17 -7.53
C ALA A 142 -22.17 0.03 -7.21
N VAL A 143 -22.82 0.07 -6.04
CA VAL A 143 -23.86 -0.90 -5.65
C VAL A 143 -25.03 -0.89 -6.63
N ALA A 144 -25.41 0.28 -7.16
CA ALA A 144 -26.50 0.40 -8.12
C ALA A 144 -26.18 -0.19 -9.51
N ARG A 145 -24.91 -0.49 -9.80
CA ARG A 145 -24.42 -0.90 -11.14
C ARG A 145 -23.74 -2.28 -11.14
N VAL A 146 -24.11 -3.15 -10.20
CA VAL A 146 -23.48 -4.48 -10.04
C VAL A 146 -23.81 -5.44 -11.19
N ALA A 147 -25.02 -5.38 -11.74
CA ALA A 147 -25.42 -6.23 -12.87
C ALA A 147 -24.63 -5.85 -14.13
N GLN A 148 -23.91 -6.81 -14.69
CA GLN A 148 -22.99 -6.59 -15.80
C GLN A 148 -23.05 -7.75 -16.80
N PRO A 149 -22.74 -7.51 -18.08
CA PRO A 149 -22.59 -8.57 -19.06
C PRO A 149 -21.46 -9.52 -18.62
N GLU A 150 -21.73 -10.81 -18.73
CA GLU A 150 -20.75 -11.86 -18.45
C GLU A 150 -20.26 -12.48 -19.75
N GLU A 151 -18.98 -12.79 -19.81
CA GLU A 151 -18.34 -13.55 -20.88
C GLU A 151 -18.05 -14.97 -20.40
N PRO A 152 -18.29 -16.00 -21.24
CA PRO A 152 -18.05 -17.38 -20.85
C PRO A 152 -16.56 -17.65 -20.61
N LEU A 153 -16.26 -18.43 -19.58
CA LEU A 153 -14.93 -18.95 -19.30
C LEU A 153 -14.72 -20.28 -20.07
N PRO A 154 -13.48 -20.62 -20.46
CA PRO A 154 -13.23 -21.88 -21.17
C PRO A 154 -13.56 -23.11 -20.32
N GLU A 155 -14.31 -24.04 -20.89
CA GLU A 155 -14.77 -25.26 -20.19
C GLU A 155 -13.65 -26.26 -19.86
N SER A 156 -12.46 -26.08 -20.44
CA SER A 156 -11.32 -26.99 -20.26
C SER A 156 -10.72 -26.99 -18.85
N VAL A 157 -11.04 -25.98 -18.02
CA VAL A 157 -10.44 -25.77 -16.70
C VAL A 157 -11.50 -25.27 -15.73
N SER A 158 -11.43 -25.68 -14.46
CA SER A 158 -12.31 -25.14 -13.42
C SER A 158 -11.79 -23.78 -12.95
N PHE A 159 -12.64 -22.77 -13.11
CA PHE A 159 -12.34 -21.40 -12.69
C PHE A 159 -13.07 -21.02 -11.41
N TRP A 160 -12.37 -20.19 -10.65
CA TRP A 160 -12.92 -19.43 -9.55
C TRP A 160 -12.73 -17.95 -9.88
N VAL A 161 -13.83 -17.20 -9.86
CA VAL A 161 -13.82 -15.75 -10.03
C VAL A 161 -14.12 -15.16 -8.66
N ASP A 162 -13.20 -14.35 -8.13
CA ASP A 162 -13.37 -13.66 -6.87
C ASP A 162 -13.73 -14.62 -5.71
N GLY A 163 -13.09 -15.78 -5.67
CA GLY A 163 -13.28 -16.81 -4.65
C GLY A 163 -14.54 -17.67 -4.78
N THR A 164 -15.28 -17.57 -5.89
CA THR A 164 -16.49 -18.37 -6.16
C THR A 164 -16.32 -19.21 -7.44
N PRO A 165 -16.78 -20.48 -7.51
CA PRO A 165 -16.73 -21.25 -8.75
C PRO A 165 -17.55 -20.53 -9.82
N ALA A 166 -17.01 -20.41 -11.03
CA ALA A 166 -17.68 -19.66 -12.09
C ALA A 166 -17.45 -20.28 -13.47
N THR A 167 -18.46 -20.17 -14.33
CA THR A 167 -18.42 -20.53 -15.75
C THR A 167 -18.38 -19.29 -16.66
N ALA A 168 -18.45 -18.09 -16.07
CA ALA A 168 -18.42 -16.82 -16.76
C ALA A 168 -17.77 -15.74 -15.86
N TRP A 169 -17.34 -14.65 -16.44
CA TRP A 169 -16.73 -13.53 -15.72
C TRP A 169 -17.17 -12.19 -16.34
N ALA A 170 -17.11 -11.09 -15.57
CA ALA A 170 -17.57 -9.78 -16.03
C ALA A 170 -16.38 -8.87 -16.38
N PRO A 171 -16.09 -8.57 -17.67
CA PRO A 171 -14.93 -7.76 -18.08
C PRO A 171 -15.03 -6.28 -17.68
N THR A 172 -16.22 -5.83 -17.26
CA THR A 172 -16.52 -4.44 -16.87
C THR A 172 -16.14 -4.10 -15.42
N ARG A 173 -15.50 -5.04 -14.73
CA ARG A 173 -14.90 -4.86 -13.40
C ARG A 173 -13.60 -5.66 -13.28
N PRO A 174 -12.65 -5.24 -12.42
CA PRO A 174 -11.53 -6.09 -12.10
C PRO A 174 -12.01 -7.37 -11.42
N SER A 175 -11.32 -8.48 -11.67
CA SER A 175 -11.58 -9.77 -11.03
C SER A 175 -10.29 -10.46 -10.66
N ILE A 176 -10.33 -11.26 -9.61
CA ILE A 176 -9.25 -12.17 -9.23
C ILE A 176 -9.64 -13.54 -9.74
N LEU A 177 -8.96 -13.98 -10.80
CA LEU A 177 -9.18 -15.30 -11.38
C LEU A 177 -8.25 -16.30 -10.73
N GLN A 178 -8.81 -17.42 -10.31
CA GLN A 178 -8.06 -18.60 -9.94
C GLN A 178 -8.45 -19.78 -10.83
N ALA A 179 -7.47 -20.53 -11.29
CA ALA A 179 -7.68 -21.74 -12.06
C ALA A 179 -7.08 -22.92 -11.30
N THR A 180 -7.83 -24.02 -11.19
CA THR A 180 -7.37 -25.25 -10.57
C THR A 180 -7.06 -26.30 -11.64
N ALA A 181 -5.93 -26.99 -11.52
CA ALA A 181 -5.59 -28.07 -12.43
C ALA A 181 -6.60 -29.20 -12.29
N ALA A 182 -6.95 -29.82 -13.42
CA ALA A 182 -7.77 -31.05 -13.41
C ALA A 182 -6.99 -32.24 -12.83
N ASP A 183 -5.67 -32.12 -12.67
CA ASP A 183 -4.83 -33.16 -12.07
C ASP A 183 -4.86 -33.11 -10.53
N ALA A 184 -4.45 -34.21 -9.89
CA ALA A 184 -4.42 -34.34 -8.44
C ALA A 184 -3.39 -33.41 -7.75
N SER A 185 -2.76 -32.48 -8.47
CA SER A 185 -1.69 -31.63 -7.93
C SER A 185 -2.21 -30.41 -7.16
N ASN A 186 -3.52 -30.15 -7.18
CA ASN A 186 -4.17 -28.99 -6.53
C ASN A 186 -3.45 -27.66 -6.81
N ARG A 187 -2.81 -27.54 -7.98
CA ARG A 187 -2.13 -26.31 -8.36
C ARG A 187 -3.16 -25.24 -8.66
N ILE A 188 -2.99 -24.11 -8.00
CA ILE A 188 -3.81 -22.92 -8.19
C ILE A 188 -2.95 -21.87 -8.87
N TRP A 189 -3.39 -21.47 -10.05
CA TRP A 189 -2.87 -20.27 -10.69
C TRP A 189 -3.80 -19.11 -10.32
N THR A 190 -3.23 -18.00 -9.88
CA THR A 190 -3.98 -16.79 -9.52
C THR A 190 -3.51 -15.64 -10.40
N GLU A 191 -4.44 -14.92 -11.01
CA GLU A 191 -4.15 -13.70 -11.76
C GLU A 191 -5.21 -12.63 -11.50
N ARG A 192 -4.74 -11.39 -11.33
CA ARG A 192 -5.61 -10.22 -11.26
C ARG A 192 -5.87 -9.73 -12.66
N VAL A 193 -7.12 -9.76 -13.09
CA VAL A 193 -7.53 -9.21 -14.38
C VAL A 193 -7.99 -7.77 -14.17
N PRO A 194 -7.32 -6.78 -14.77
CA PRO A 194 -7.72 -5.38 -14.67
C PRO A 194 -9.03 -5.13 -15.43
N LEU A 195 -9.64 -3.97 -15.21
CA LEU A 195 -10.82 -3.52 -15.96
C LEU A 195 -10.57 -3.56 -17.47
N GLY A 196 -11.42 -4.28 -18.21
CA GLY A 196 -11.30 -4.44 -19.67
C GLY A 196 -10.04 -5.20 -20.11
N GLY A 197 -9.31 -5.83 -19.19
CA GLY A 197 -8.20 -6.71 -19.53
C GLY A 197 -8.69 -7.95 -20.28
N PRO A 198 -7.89 -8.54 -21.18
CA PRO A 198 -8.28 -9.81 -21.78
C PRO A 198 -8.31 -10.91 -20.71
N LEU A 199 -9.15 -11.93 -20.92
CA LEU A 199 -9.03 -13.16 -20.15
C LEU A 199 -7.60 -13.68 -20.31
N PRO A 200 -6.85 -13.91 -19.22
CA PRO A 200 -5.50 -14.40 -19.35
C PRO A 200 -5.54 -15.75 -20.07
N GLN A 201 -4.73 -15.89 -21.12
CA GLN A 201 -4.54 -17.19 -21.74
C GLN A 201 -4.05 -18.13 -20.64
N HIS A 202 -4.81 -19.19 -20.36
CA HIS A 202 -4.49 -20.09 -19.25
C HIS A 202 -3.02 -20.44 -19.32
N PRO A 203 -2.30 -20.41 -18.18
CA PRO A 203 -0.94 -20.92 -18.21
C PRO A 203 -1.04 -22.35 -18.76
N ALA A 204 -0.23 -22.67 -19.76
CA ALA A 204 0.02 -24.06 -20.11
C ALA A 204 0.69 -24.68 -18.88
N TRP A 205 -0.10 -25.12 -17.87
CA TRP A 205 0.27 -25.42 -16.48
C TRP A 205 1.76 -25.32 -16.27
N THR A 206 2.22 -24.07 -16.15
CA THR A 206 3.62 -23.78 -16.47
C THR A 206 4.44 -24.57 -15.48
N SER A 207 5.36 -25.40 -16.00
CA SER A 207 6.22 -26.20 -15.15
C SER A 207 6.86 -25.28 -14.12
N LYS A 208 7.26 -25.84 -12.97
CA LYS A 208 7.96 -25.07 -11.94
C LYS A 208 9.11 -24.23 -12.54
N GLU A 209 9.75 -24.70 -13.61
CA GLU A 209 10.77 -23.94 -14.36
C GLU A 209 10.25 -22.67 -15.06
N ALA A 210 9.05 -22.68 -15.63
CA ALA A 210 8.47 -21.53 -16.31
C ALA A 210 8.00 -20.44 -15.32
N LEU A 211 7.47 -20.83 -14.15
CA LEU A 211 7.23 -19.91 -13.03
C LEU A 211 8.54 -19.27 -12.55
N LEU A 212 9.61 -20.07 -12.44
CA LEU A 212 10.96 -19.58 -12.09
C LEU A 212 11.56 -18.65 -13.16
N ALA A 213 11.27 -18.88 -14.44
CA ALA A 213 11.72 -18.02 -15.53
C ALA A 213 11.03 -16.65 -15.49
N LYS A 214 9.71 -16.60 -15.22
CA LYS A 214 8.94 -15.35 -15.10
C LYS A 214 9.39 -14.52 -13.88
N THR A 215 9.64 -15.17 -12.74
CA THR A 215 10.20 -14.49 -11.54
C THR A 215 11.64 -14.01 -11.76
N LYS A 216 12.51 -14.78 -12.43
CA LYS A 216 13.86 -14.31 -12.79
C LYS A 216 13.82 -13.10 -13.72
N ALA A 217 12.92 -13.08 -14.70
CA ALA A 217 12.74 -11.95 -15.60
C ALA A 217 12.24 -10.70 -14.85
N LYS A 218 11.23 -10.86 -13.97
CA LYS A 218 10.72 -9.77 -13.12
C LYS A 218 11.81 -9.26 -12.17
N ARG A 219 12.57 -10.14 -11.49
CA ARG A 219 13.66 -9.77 -10.57
C ARG A 219 14.80 -9.01 -11.25
N ARG A 220 15.19 -9.41 -12.46
CA ARG A 220 16.23 -8.69 -13.22
C ARG A 220 15.79 -7.28 -13.60
N ASN A 221 14.51 -7.09 -13.91
CA ASN A 221 13.94 -5.76 -14.13
C ASN A 221 13.84 -4.99 -12.80
N THR A 222 13.33 -5.62 -11.75
CA THR A 222 13.17 -5.01 -10.41
C THR A 222 14.49 -4.62 -9.77
N ILE A 223 15.58 -5.39 -9.89
CA ILE A 223 16.90 -5.03 -9.35
C ILE A 223 17.45 -3.77 -10.02
N TRP A 224 17.22 -3.60 -11.33
CA TRP A 224 17.59 -2.39 -12.05
C TRP A 224 16.77 -1.16 -11.59
N TRP A 225 15.52 -1.39 -11.17
CA TRP A 225 14.66 -0.34 -10.61
C TRP A 225 14.86 -0.11 -9.10
N THR A 226 15.26 -1.09 -8.29
CA THR A 226 15.35 -0.94 -6.82
C THR A 226 16.65 -0.29 -6.35
N SER A 227 17.76 -0.42 -7.09
CA SER A 227 18.96 0.40 -6.86
C SER A 227 18.67 1.90 -7.08
N THR A 228 17.69 2.23 -7.91
CA THR A 228 17.21 3.59 -8.16
C THR A 228 15.99 3.96 -7.29
N GLY A 229 15.20 2.96 -6.88
CA GLY A 229 13.87 3.10 -6.28
C GLY A 229 13.87 3.32 -4.77
N ALA A 230 14.84 2.79 -4.02
CA ALA A 230 14.95 3.08 -2.59
C ALA A 230 15.24 4.58 -2.35
N GLY A 231 16.04 5.21 -3.21
CA GLY A 231 16.25 6.65 -3.21
C GLY A 231 15.01 7.43 -3.68
N ALA A 232 14.29 6.93 -4.68
CA ALA A 232 13.09 7.58 -5.21
C ALA A 232 11.88 7.56 -4.25
N LEU A 233 11.72 6.50 -3.44
CA LEU A 233 10.66 6.43 -2.43
C LEU A 233 10.95 7.37 -1.24
N ALA A 234 12.20 7.44 -0.78
CA ALA A 234 12.61 8.40 0.24
C ALA A 234 12.50 9.86 -0.26
N SER A 235 12.93 10.14 -1.50
CA SER A 235 12.82 11.47 -2.09
C SER A 235 11.36 11.84 -2.40
N GLY A 236 10.55 10.87 -2.84
CA GLY A 236 9.13 11.04 -3.12
C GLY A 236 8.34 11.35 -1.85
N GLY A 237 8.60 10.64 -0.75
CA GLY A 237 7.99 10.91 0.55
C GLY A 237 8.35 12.30 1.08
N LEU A 238 9.61 12.70 0.99
CA LEU A 238 10.07 14.04 1.39
C LEU A 238 9.52 15.15 0.50
N TRP A 239 9.45 14.94 -0.81
CA TRP A 239 8.87 15.91 -1.75
C TRP A 239 7.37 16.09 -1.52
N TRP A 240 6.65 15.01 -1.20
CA TRP A 240 5.22 15.08 -0.85
C TRP A 240 4.98 15.79 0.48
N ALA A 241 5.81 15.53 1.50
CA ALA A 241 5.76 16.25 2.78
C ALA A 241 6.07 17.75 2.61
N ALA A 242 6.99 18.09 1.71
CA ALA A 242 7.28 19.48 1.35
C ALA A 242 6.10 20.15 0.62
N LEU A 243 5.38 19.43 -0.26
CA LEU A 243 4.19 19.97 -0.91
C LEU A 243 3.03 20.19 0.07
N SER A 244 2.79 19.27 1.01
CA SER A 244 1.75 19.43 2.01
C SER A 244 2.03 20.62 2.93
N ALA A 245 3.28 20.75 3.41
CA ALA A 245 3.69 21.90 4.23
C ALA A 245 3.56 23.24 3.47
N ARG A 246 3.82 23.23 2.15
CA ARG A 246 3.66 24.43 1.30
C ARG A 246 2.20 24.80 1.07
N ALA A 247 1.31 23.82 0.97
CA ALA A 247 -0.13 24.07 0.86
C ALA A 247 -0.68 24.70 2.16
N GLU A 248 -0.26 24.23 3.33
CA GLU A 248 -0.61 24.84 4.61
C GLU A 248 -0.08 26.28 4.71
N PHE A 249 1.19 26.51 4.33
CA PHE A 249 1.78 27.85 4.32
C PHE A 249 1.03 28.84 3.41
N ASN A 250 0.63 28.41 2.20
CA ASN A 250 -0.17 29.24 1.31
C ASN A 250 -1.54 29.58 1.92
N GLY A 251 -2.18 28.62 2.60
CA GLY A 251 -3.40 28.88 3.35
C GLY A 251 -3.21 29.94 4.44
N TYR A 252 -2.09 29.93 5.17
CA TYR A 252 -1.76 31.00 6.13
C TYR A 252 -1.57 32.36 5.46
N ALA A 253 -0.89 32.42 4.31
CA ALA A 253 -0.69 33.66 3.56
C ALA A 253 -2.02 34.27 3.09
N ASP A 254 -2.94 33.44 2.59
CA ASP A 254 -4.28 33.88 2.20
C ASP A 254 -5.09 34.39 3.41
N THR A 255 -4.92 33.76 4.57
CA THR A 255 -5.58 34.17 5.82
C THR A 255 -5.07 35.53 6.32
N VAL A 256 -3.77 35.80 6.19
CA VAL A 256 -3.14 37.10 6.52
C VAL A 256 -3.59 38.19 5.56
N ALA A 257 -3.66 37.87 4.26
CA ALA A 257 -4.15 38.80 3.25
C ALA A 257 -5.62 39.20 3.49
N ALA A 258 -6.44 38.26 3.96
CA ALA A 258 -7.85 38.49 4.24
C ALA A 258 -8.14 39.18 5.59
N ASN A 259 -7.35 38.90 6.64
CA ASN A 259 -7.71 39.27 8.02
C ASN A 259 -6.69 40.19 8.73
N GLY A 260 -5.63 40.62 8.04
CA GLY A 260 -4.59 41.46 8.62
C GLY A 260 -3.49 40.68 9.36
N PRO A 261 -2.55 41.36 10.03
CA PRO A 261 -1.37 40.73 10.62
C PRO A 261 -1.75 39.73 11.72
N LEU A 262 -1.16 38.54 11.66
CA LEU A 262 -1.30 37.49 12.67
C LEU A 262 -0.82 37.99 14.04
N ALA A 263 -1.53 37.57 15.10
CA ALA A 263 -1.06 37.73 16.47
C ALA A 263 0.33 37.08 16.65
N ASP A 264 1.19 37.68 17.50
CA ASP A 264 2.61 37.31 17.60
C ASP A 264 2.85 35.82 17.94
N ASN A 265 1.92 35.17 18.65
CA ASN A 265 1.98 33.74 18.94
C ASN A 265 1.87 32.85 17.68
N ARG A 266 1.12 33.27 16.65
CA ARG A 266 1.02 32.54 15.38
C ARG A 266 2.17 32.82 14.42
N ARG A 267 2.90 33.93 14.59
CA ARG A 267 4.12 34.19 13.80
C ARG A 267 5.18 33.13 14.07
N THR A 268 5.41 32.80 15.34
CA THR A 268 6.36 31.75 15.74
C THR A 268 6.01 30.38 15.17
N GLU A 269 4.72 30.03 15.07
CA GLU A 269 4.28 28.77 14.44
C GLU A 269 4.52 28.78 12.93
N VAL A 270 4.21 29.89 12.24
CA VAL A 270 4.43 30.02 10.79
C VAL A 270 5.93 29.96 10.45
N GLU A 271 6.79 30.60 11.25
CA GLU A 271 8.25 30.54 11.08
C GLU A 271 8.81 29.14 11.31
N ALA A 272 8.30 28.40 12.31
CA ALA A 272 8.69 27.02 12.56
C ALA A 272 8.31 26.10 11.39
N THR A 273 7.08 26.22 10.87
CA THR A 273 6.61 25.45 9.70
C THR A 273 7.40 25.78 8.44
N ALA A 274 7.74 27.07 8.22
CA ALA A 274 8.58 27.49 7.09
C ALA A 274 10.01 26.95 7.20
N GLN A 275 10.63 26.95 8.39
CA GLN A 275 11.94 26.34 8.60
C GLN A 275 11.92 24.83 8.38
N GLN A 276 10.86 24.14 8.82
CA GLN A 276 10.70 22.70 8.61
C GLN A 276 10.54 22.36 7.12
N ALA A 277 9.73 23.11 6.38
CA ALA A 277 9.58 22.94 4.93
C ALA A 277 10.90 23.15 4.17
N ASN A 278 11.68 24.18 4.54
CA ASN A 278 12.99 24.43 3.94
C ASN A 278 14.00 23.30 4.24
N ARG A 279 14.03 22.77 5.47
CA ARG A 279 14.90 21.64 5.83
C ARG A 279 14.57 20.39 5.03
N LEU A 280 13.28 20.08 4.85
CA LEU A 280 12.83 18.93 4.05
C LEU A 280 13.16 19.12 2.56
N GLY A 281 13.02 20.34 2.03
CA GLY A 281 13.40 20.67 0.66
C GLY A 281 14.90 20.47 0.39
N ILE A 282 15.77 20.92 1.30
CA ILE A 282 17.22 20.73 1.21
C ILE A 282 17.56 19.23 1.29
N ALA A 283 16.96 18.48 2.23
CA ALA A 283 17.17 17.04 2.34
C ALA A 283 16.77 16.30 1.06
N ALA A 284 15.63 16.67 0.44
CA ALA A 284 15.19 16.10 -0.82
C ALA A 284 16.15 16.41 -1.99
N GLN A 285 16.74 17.62 -2.05
CA GLN A 285 17.75 17.98 -3.05
C GLN A 285 19.06 17.20 -2.88
N ILE A 286 19.52 17.00 -1.64
CA ILE A 286 20.72 16.20 -1.36
C ILE A 286 20.49 14.74 -1.78
N LEU A 287 19.35 14.16 -1.40
CA LEU A 287 18.99 12.79 -1.76
C LEU A 287 18.89 12.59 -3.27
N SER A 288 18.24 13.52 -3.98
CA SER A 288 18.14 13.47 -5.46
C SER A 288 19.49 13.66 -6.16
N GLY A 289 20.37 14.52 -5.64
CA GLY A 289 21.75 14.66 -6.13
C GLY A 289 22.57 13.38 -5.96
N THR A 290 22.47 12.72 -4.81
CA THR A 290 23.19 11.45 -4.54
C THR A 290 22.69 10.29 -5.41
N THR A 291 21.39 10.23 -5.71
CA THR A 291 20.83 9.18 -6.58
C THR A 291 21.27 9.36 -8.04
N LEU A 292 21.31 10.60 -8.55
CA LEU A 292 21.84 10.88 -9.89
C LEU A 292 23.33 10.53 -10.00
N GLY A 293 24.13 10.86 -8.98
CA GLY A 293 25.57 10.54 -8.95
C GLY A 293 25.86 9.03 -8.98
N LEU A 294 25.09 8.24 -8.24
CA LEU A 294 25.22 6.78 -8.24
C LEU A 294 24.72 6.14 -9.55
N GLY A 295 23.68 6.69 -10.17
CA GLY A 295 23.19 6.25 -11.47
C GLY A 295 24.21 6.42 -12.60
N VAL A 296 24.95 7.53 -12.62
CA VAL A 296 26.00 7.80 -13.63
C VAL A 296 27.18 6.83 -13.50
N ILE A 297 27.60 6.49 -12.27
CA ILE A 297 28.70 5.54 -12.01
C ILE A 297 28.32 4.11 -12.40
N ALA A 298 27.05 3.71 -12.23
CA ALA A 298 26.57 2.40 -12.66
C ALA A 298 26.49 2.28 -14.19
N PHE A 299 26.14 3.38 -14.88
CA PHE A 299 26.04 3.43 -16.34
C PHE A 299 27.42 3.30 -17.02
N THR A 300 28.47 3.93 -16.48
CA THR A 300 29.82 3.88 -17.06
C THR A 300 30.55 2.54 -16.86
N ARG A 301 30.09 1.66 -15.97
CA ARG A 301 30.65 0.31 -15.77
C ARG A 301 29.98 -0.79 -16.61
N SER A 302 28.89 -0.47 -17.29
CA SER A 302 28.10 -1.44 -18.07
C SER A 302 28.35 -1.37 -19.58
N PHE A 303 29.25 -0.49 -20.01
CA PHE A 303 29.78 -0.36 -21.37
C PHE A 303 31.29 -0.58 -21.33
#